data_AF-A0A699WDI4-F1
#
_entry.id   AF-A0A699WDI4-F1
#
_cell.length_a   1.000
_cell.length_b   1.000
_cell.length_c   1.000
_cell.angle_alpha   90.00
_cell.angle_beta   90.00
_cell.angle_gamma   90.00
#
_symmetry.space_group_name_H-M   'P 1'
#
loop_
_entity.id
_entity.type
_entity.pdbx_description
1 polymer ?
#
loop_
_entity_poly.entity_id
_entity_poly.type
_entity_poly.pdbx_seq_one_letter_code
_entity_poly.pdbx_strand_id
1 'polypeptide(L)'
;AFGIDESYIHREVPLAQVLDNVHPEDRPGLDAAIIEAVARRGGYAHQYRVKRADGNYYWLQATGRVESDEHGEPVSFPGFVIDITERRAAEERLRISEALTRQSVERVQLALAAGAIIGTWHWDLPTDCFTVDQAFATAFGLDP
;
A
#
# COMPACT_ATOMS: atom_id res chain seq x y z
N ALA A 1 -19.71 6.41 -24.98
CA ALA A 1 -18.62 7.30 -25.42
C ALA A 1 -17.97 7.86 -24.16
N PHE A 2 -16.75 7.43 -23.84
CA PHE A 2 -16.00 7.97 -22.71
C PHE A 2 -15.57 9.39 -23.09
N GLY A 3 -16.26 10.39 -22.55
CA GLY A 3 -15.94 11.80 -22.72
C GLY A 3 -14.65 12.12 -21.97
N ILE A 4 -13.52 11.97 -22.66
CA ILE A 4 -12.27 12.58 -22.26
C ILE A 4 -12.37 14.03 -22.71
N ASP A 5 -12.55 14.96 -21.77
CA ASP A 5 -12.51 16.39 -22.02
C ASP A 5 -11.11 16.75 -22.53
N GLU A 6 -11.01 17.23 -23.77
CA GLU A 6 -9.76 17.55 -24.47
C GLU A 6 -9.07 18.83 -23.94
N SER A 7 -9.53 19.42 -22.84
CA SER A 7 -8.85 20.54 -22.18
C SER A 7 -7.58 20.13 -21.41
N TYR A 8 -6.84 19.11 -21.87
CA TYR A 8 -5.52 18.80 -21.33
C TYR A 8 -4.57 19.92 -21.75
N ILE A 9 -4.35 20.85 -20.83
CA ILE A 9 -3.34 21.89 -20.99
C ILE A 9 -1.98 21.20 -21.13
N HIS A 10 -1.49 21.07 -22.35
CA HIS A 10 -0.10 20.73 -22.65
C HIS A 10 0.77 21.93 -22.28
N ARG A 11 0.97 22.15 -20.98
CA ARG A 11 2.00 23.07 -20.51
C ARG A 11 3.31 22.30 -20.47
N GLU A 12 4.28 22.78 -21.24
CA GLU A 12 5.66 22.37 -21.07
C GLU A 12 6.15 22.91 -19.72
N VAL A 13 6.44 22.00 -18.79
CA VAL A 13 6.95 22.31 -17.46
C VAL A 13 8.34 21.68 -17.36
N PRO A 14 9.38 22.45 -17.00
CA PRO A 14 10.71 21.89 -16.79
C PRO A 14 10.68 20.81 -15.71
N LEU A 15 11.40 19.70 -15.94
CA LEU A 15 11.49 18.61 -14.95
C LEU A 15 11.93 19.12 -13.57
N ALA A 16 12.86 20.08 -13.52
CA ALA A 16 13.31 20.71 -12.28
C ALA A 16 12.15 21.29 -11.46
N GLN A 17 11.16 21.91 -12.10
CA GLN A 17 9.99 22.48 -11.42
C GLN A 17 9.06 21.38 -10.86
N VAL A 18 9.00 20.22 -11.50
CA VAL A 18 8.27 19.07 -10.96
C VAL A 18 9.01 18.50 -9.75
N LEU A 19 10.33 18.35 -9.86
CA LEU A 19 11.20 17.87 -8.79
C LEU A 19 11.24 18.81 -7.56
N ASP A 20 10.98 20.11 -7.75
CA ASP A 20 10.89 21.06 -6.65
C ASP A 20 9.84 20.69 -5.61
N ASN A 21 8.73 20.08 -6.05
CA ASN A 21 7.64 19.65 -5.18
C ASN A 21 7.86 18.26 -4.58
N VAL A 22 8.90 17.53 -4.97
CA VAL A 22 9.21 16.20 -4.42
C VAL A 22 9.76 16.35 -3.00
N HIS A 23 9.30 15.46 -2.12
CA HIS A 23 9.76 15.41 -0.73
C HIS A 23 11.30 15.29 -0.68
N PRO A 24 12.00 16.08 0.15
CA PRO A 24 13.46 16.13 0.15
C PRO A 24 14.15 14.78 0.32
N GLU A 25 13.58 13.90 1.14
CA GLU A 25 14.10 12.53 1.38
C GLU A 25 13.99 11.62 0.16
N ASP A 26 13.01 11.87 -0.72
CA ASP A 26 12.75 11.01 -1.87
C ASP A 26 13.57 11.44 -3.10
N ARG A 27 14.12 12.67 -3.10
CA ARG A 27 14.89 13.21 -4.24
C ARG A 27 16.09 12.35 -4.63
N PRO A 28 16.98 11.93 -3.71
CA PRO A 28 18.15 11.14 -4.11
C PRO A 28 17.78 9.80 -4.76
N GLY A 29 16.71 9.15 -4.26
CA GLY A 29 16.21 7.90 -4.81
C GLY A 29 15.55 8.08 -6.17
N LEU A 30 14.78 9.17 -6.33
CA LEU A 30 14.13 9.53 -7.57
C LEU A 30 15.16 9.82 -8.68
N ASP A 31 16.18 10.63 -8.37
CA ASP A 31 17.25 10.98 -9.31
C ASP A 31 18.01 9.73 -9.77
N ALA A 32 18.38 8.85 -8.82
CA ALA A 32 19.04 7.59 -9.14
C ALA A 32 18.20 6.70 -10.06
N ALA A 33 16.89 6.59 -9.80
CA ALA A 33 15.97 5.79 -10.61
C ALA A 33 15.81 6.35 -12.04
N ILE A 34 15.78 7.68 -12.19
CA ILE A 34 15.73 8.32 -13.52
C ILE A 34 17.04 8.04 -14.28
N ILE A 35 18.19 8.27 -13.65
CA ILE A 35 19.52 8.02 -14.25
C ILE A 35 19.64 6.57 -14.69
N GLU A 36 19.22 5.64 -13.84
CA GLU A 36 19.24 4.20 -14.11
C GLU A 36 18.34 3.81 -15.28
N ALA A 37 17.12 4.35 -15.35
CA ALA A 37 16.20 4.09 -16.45
C ALA A 37 16.75 4.60 -17.79
N VAL A 38 17.35 5.80 -17.79
CA VAL A 38 18.01 6.38 -18.97
C VAL A 38 19.21 5.56 -19.40
N ALA A 39 20.09 5.20 -18.46
CA ALA A 39 21.27 4.39 -18.75
C ALA A 39 20.91 3.00 -19.31
N ARG A 40 19.85 2.37 -18.80
CA ARG A 40 19.39 1.05 -19.27
C ARG A 40 18.48 1.09 -20.48
N ARG A 41 17.99 2.28 -20.88
CA ARG A 41 16.99 2.43 -21.96
C ARG A 41 15.75 1.59 -21.69
N GLY A 42 15.34 1.62 -20.42
CA GLY A 42 14.44 0.64 -19.84
C GLY A 42 13.12 1.22 -19.36
N GLY A 43 12.31 0.33 -18.79
CA GLY A 43 11.15 0.74 -18.00
C GLY A 43 11.58 1.44 -16.72
N TYR A 44 10.75 2.36 -16.28
CA TYR A 44 10.88 3.11 -15.05
C TYR A 44 9.61 2.97 -14.24
N ALA A 45 9.76 2.67 -12.96
CA ALA A 45 8.69 2.72 -12.00
C ALA A 45 9.29 3.19 -10.67
N HIS A 46 8.78 4.29 -10.13
CA HIS A 46 9.24 4.82 -8.86
C HIS A 46 8.08 5.42 -8.09
N GLN A 47 8.12 5.28 -6.76
CA GLN A 47 7.12 5.85 -5.86
C GLN A 47 7.78 6.92 -5.00
N TYR A 48 7.18 8.11 -4.96
CA TYR A 48 7.72 9.26 -4.25
C TYR A 48 6.60 10.16 -3.75
N ARG A 49 6.90 10.98 -2.75
CA ARG A 49 5.96 11.95 -2.20
C ARG A 49 6.09 13.29 -2.93
N VAL A 50 4.97 13.90 -3.27
CA VAL A 50 4.92 15.28 -3.77
C VAL A 50 4.07 16.17 -2.89
N LYS A 51 4.50 17.42 -2.72
CA LYS A 51 3.73 18.47 -2.08
C LYS A 51 2.76 19.07 -3.09
N ARG A 52 1.45 19.03 -2.79
CA ARG A 52 0.42 19.69 -3.61
C ARG A 52 0.15 21.11 -3.12
N ALA A 53 -0.70 21.84 -3.84
CA ALA A 53 -1.06 23.23 -3.55
C ALA A 53 -1.71 23.42 -2.17
N ASP A 54 -2.31 22.37 -1.61
CA ASP A 54 -2.86 22.35 -0.25
C ASP A 54 -1.78 22.26 0.84
N GLY A 55 -0.51 22.08 0.45
CA GLY A 55 0.63 21.97 1.35
C GLY A 55 0.87 20.56 1.89
N ASN A 56 0.02 19.58 1.56
CA ASN A 56 0.16 18.21 2.03
C ASN A 56 0.99 17.36 1.05
N TYR A 57 1.59 16.30 1.59
CA TYR A 57 2.31 15.31 0.80
C TYR A 57 1.40 14.16 0.37
N TYR A 58 1.50 13.81 -0.91
CA TYR A 58 0.76 12.71 -1.53
C TYR A 58 1.74 11.71 -2.13
N TRP A 59 1.43 10.43 -1.99
CA TRP A 59 2.22 9.37 -2.60
C TRP A 59 1.82 9.20 -4.05
N LEU A 60 2.77 9.40 -4.95
CA LEU A 60 2.60 9.15 -6.36
C LEU A 60 3.43 7.94 -6.79
N GLN A 61 2.92 7.21 -7.77
CA GLN A 61 3.68 6.24 -8.54
C GLN A 61 3.83 6.76 -9.96
N ALA A 62 5.05 7.07 -10.37
CA ALA A 62 5.35 7.34 -11.76
C ALA A 62 5.79 6.06 -12.46
N THR A 63 5.29 5.85 -13.66
CA THR A 63 5.69 4.72 -14.51
C THR A 63 5.86 5.22 -15.93
N GLY A 64 6.94 4.80 -16.57
CA GLY A 64 7.24 5.21 -17.93
C GLY A 64 8.32 4.33 -18.54
N ARG A 65 8.77 4.71 -19.72
CA ARG A 65 9.85 4.03 -20.42
C ARG A 65 10.68 5.03 -21.19
N VAL A 66 11.98 4.81 -21.21
CA VAL A 66 12.88 5.59 -22.05
C VAL A 66 12.81 5.07 -23.48
N GLU A 67 12.49 5.97 -24.42
CA GLU A 67 12.57 5.68 -25.85
C GLU A 67 13.89 6.20 -26.40
N SER A 68 14.49 5.44 -27.30
CA SER A 68 15.73 5.80 -27.99
C SER A 68 15.50 5.91 -29.49
N ASP A 69 16.27 6.74 -30.15
CA ASP A 69 16.28 6.84 -31.61
C ASP A 69 17.03 5.67 -32.28
N GLU A 70 17.17 5.72 -33.60
CA GLU A 70 17.86 4.71 -34.42
C GLU A 70 19.36 4.58 -34.11
N HIS A 71 19.98 5.62 -33.57
CA HIS A 71 21.39 5.60 -33.14
C HIS A 71 21.54 5.09 -31.71
N GLY A 72 20.42 4.84 -31.03
CA GLY A 72 20.42 4.54 -29.63
C GLY A 72 20.80 5.76 -28.82
N GLU A 73 20.21 6.92 -29.05
CA GLU A 73 20.25 8.03 -28.10
C GLU A 73 18.88 8.17 -27.41
N PRO A 74 18.80 8.31 -26.08
CA PRO A 74 17.54 8.56 -25.38
C PRO A 74 16.90 9.87 -25.85
N VAL A 75 15.69 9.81 -26.42
CA VAL A 75 15.01 10.98 -27.00
C VAL A 75 13.73 11.38 -26.26
N SER A 76 13.07 10.44 -25.59
CA SER A 76 11.81 10.71 -24.91
C SER A 76 11.63 9.79 -23.70
N PHE A 77 10.74 10.21 -22.79
CA PHE A 77 10.39 9.44 -21.61
C PHE A 77 8.87 9.52 -21.35
N PRO A 78 8.04 8.92 -22.22
CA PRO A 78 6.61 8.85 -22.00
C PRO A 78 6.29 8.03 -20.76
N GLY A 79 5.28 8.48 -20.03
CA GLY A 79 4.83 7.83 -18.81
C GLY A 79 3.52 8.41 -18.29
N PHE A 80 3.05 7.83 -17.20
CA PHE A 80 1.89 8.28 -16.46
C PHE A 80 2.20 8.28 -14.97
N VAL A 81 1.38 9.02 -14.22
CA VAL A 81 1.51 9.13 -12.76
C VAL A 81 0.17 8.80 -12.13
N ILE A 82 0.19 7.93 -11.13
CA ILE A 82 -1.00 7.52 -10.36
C ILE A 82 -0.84 7.99 -8.93
N ASP A 83 -1.89 8.59 -8.37
CA ASP A 83 -1.99 8.83 -6.93
C ASP A 83 -2.27 7.51 -6.21
N ILE A 84 -1.35 7.10 -5.35
CA ILE A 84 -1.43 5.85 -4.57
C ILE A 84 -1.61 6.12 -3.08
N THR A 85 -1.92 7.36 -2.69
CA THR A 85 -2.04 7.79 -1.28
C THR A 85 -3.09 6.97 -0.55
N GLU A 86 -4.29 6.86 -1.12
CA GLU A 86 -5.39 6.09 -0.52
C GLU A 86 -5.08 4.60 -0.47
N ARG A 87 -4.49 4.05 -1.55
CA ARG A 87 -4.10 2.64 -1.61
C ARG A 87 -3.11 2.30 -0.48
N ARG A 88 -2.06 3.09 -0.30
CA ARG A 88 -1.10 2.89 0.79
C ARG A 88 -1.73 3.04 2.17
N ALA A 89 -2.63 4.02 2.35
CA ALA A 89 -3.34 4.20 3.61
C ALA A 89 -4.30 3.03 3.92
N ALA A 90 -4.91 2.42 2.91
CA ALA A 90 -5.72 1.22 3.08
C ALA A 90 -4.84 0.00 3.46
N GLU A 91 -3.72 -0.20 2.75
CA GLU A 91 -2.76 -1.28 3.04
C GLU A 91 -2.20 -1.18 4.46
N GLU A 92 -1.82 0.02 4.93
CA GLU A 92 -1.31 0.19 6.29
C GLU A 92 -2.40 -0.02 7.34
N ARG A 93 -3.63 0.46 7.11
CA ARG A 93 -4.76 0.18 8.01
C ARG A 93 -5.03 -1.32 8.13
N LEU A 94 -4.97 -2.06 7.03
CA LEU A 94 -5.12 -3.51 7.03
C LEU A 94 -4.00 -4.17 7.82
N ARG A 95 -2.74 -3.80 7.57
CA ARG A 95 -1.57 -4.35 8.27
C ARG A 95 -1.65 -4.14 9.79
N ILE A 96 -2.05 -2.94 10.22
CA ILE A 96 -2.25 -2.62 11.65
C ILE A 96 -3.38 -3.47 12.23
N SER A 97 -4.50 -3.59 11.53
CA SER A 97 -5.65 -4.40 11.98
C SER A 97 -5.27 -5.87 12.15
N GLU A 98 -4.54 -6.44 11.19
CA GLU A 98 -4.07 -7.84 11.25
C GLU A 98 -3.12 -8.07 12.43
N ALA A 99 -2.18 -7.14 12.66
CA ALA A 99 -1.26 -7.21 13.79
C ALA A 99 -2.01 -7.16 15.13
N LEU A 100 -3.03 -6.30 15.23
CA LEU A 100 -3.84 -6.16 16.44
C LEU A 100 -4.69 -7.41 16.70
N THR A 101 -5.33 -7.96 15.66
CA THR A 101 -6.07 -9.22 15.74
C THR A 101 -5.17 -10.37 16.18
N ARG A 102 -3.97 -10.49 15.58
CA ARG A 102 -3.00 -11.53 15.97
C ARG A 102 -2.60 -11.41 17.44
N GLN A 103 -2.29 -10.21 17.90
CA GLN A 103 -1.96 -9.97 19.31
C GLN A 103 -3.11 -10.35 20.25
N SER A 104 -4.35 -10.04 19.87
CA SER A 104 -5.54 -10.41 20.66
C SER A 104 -5.70 -11.93 20.75
N VAL A 105 -5.53 -12.65 19.63
CA VAL A 105 -5.59 -14.11 19.60
C VAL A 105 -4.51 -14.73 20.48
N GLU A 106 -3.26 -14.25 20.37
CA GLU A 106 -2.15 -14.74 21.20
C GLU A 106 -2.43 -14.56 22.70
N ARG A 107 -3.01 -13.44 23.11
CA ARG A 107 -3.39 -13.21 24.52
C ARG A 107 -4.42 -14.20 25.03
N VAL A 108 -5.45 -14.51 24.23
CA VAL A 108 -6.46 -15.52 24.59
C VAL A 108 -5.82 -16.89 24.71
N GLN A 109 -4.97 -17.27 23.75
CA GLN A 109 -4.26 -18.56 23.78
C GLN A 109 -3.35 -18.69 25.00
N LEU A 110 -2.61 -17.64 25.37
CA LEU A 110 -1.80 -17.61 26.58
C LEU A 110 -2.65 -17.76 27.85
N ALA A 111 -3.81 -17.10 27.90
CA ALA A 111 -4.72 -17.22 29.04
C ALA A 111 -5.31 -18.64 29.18
N LEU A 112 -5.67 -19.29 28.06
CA LEU A 112 -6.11 -20.70 28.03
C LEU A 112 -4.99 -21.62 28.52
N ALA A 113 -3.77 -21.46 27.98
CA ALA A 113 -2.62 -22.30 28.32
C ALA A 113 -2.19 -22.15 29.79
N ALA A 114 -2.31 -20.94 30.34
CA ALA A 114 -2.07 -20.67 31.76
C ALA A 114 -3.21 -21.15 32.68
N GLY A 115 -4.33 -21.62 32.12
CA GLY A 115 -5.54 -21.96 32.88
C GLY A 115 -6.23 -20.75 33.52
N ALA A 116 -5.88 -19.53 33.08
CA ALA A 116 -6.49 -18.29 33.57
C ALA A 116 -7.95 -18.15 33.10
N ILE A 117 -8.29 -18.79 31.97
CA ILE A 117 -9.66 -18.97 31.50
C ILE A 117 -9.90 -20.43 31.16
N ILE A 118 -11.13 -20.89 31.38
CA ILE A 118 -11.53 -22.30 31.22
C ILE A 118 -11.68 -22.68 29.74
N GLY A 119 -12.07 -21.73 28.91
CA GLY A 119 -12.37 -21.97 27.50
C GLY A 119 -13.11 -20.79 26.88
N THR A 120 -13.29 -20.84 25.56
CA THR A 120 -14.07 -19.88 24.78
C THR A 120 -15.34 -20.53 24.26
N TRP A 121 -16.38 -19.73 24.10
CA TRP A 121 -17.68 -20.17 23.61
C TRP A 121 -18.34 -19.07 22.77
N HIS A 122 -19.19 -19.48 21.84
CA HIS A 122 -20.01 -18.61 21.00
C HIS A 122 -21.42 -19.17 20.95
N TRP A 123 -22.41 -18.34 21.26
CA TRP A 123 -23.83 -18.73 21.21
C TRP A 123 -24.50 -18.09 20.01
N ASP A 124 -24.95 -18.91 19.06
CA ASP A 124 -25.82 -18.51 17.97
C ASP A 124 -27.27 -18.48 18.48
N LEU A 125 -27.77 -17.27 18.77
CA LEU A 125 -29.12 -17.04 19.31
C LEU A 125 -30.24 -17.52 18.37
N PRO A 126 -30.18 -17.30 17.04
CA PRO A 126 -31.23 -17.78 16.13
C PRO A 126 -31.39 -19.30 16.08
N THR A 127 -30.28 -20.05 16.12
CA THR A 127 -30.29 -21.51 16.05
C THR A 127 -30.19 -22.19 17.42
N ASP A 128 -30.06 -21.40 18.48
CA ASP A 128 -29.84 -21.82 19.86
C ASP A 128 -28.66 -22.82 19.99
N CYS A 129 -27.57 -22.55 19.29
CA CYS A 129 -26.42 -23.45 19.21
C CYS A 129 -25.18 -22.84 19.88
N PHE A 130 -24.51 -23.61 20.74
CA PHE A 130 -23.21 -23.25 21.30
C PHE A 130 -22.08 -23.89 20.49
N THR A 131 -21.14 -23.07 20.04
CA THR A 131 -19.83 -23.52 19.59
C THR A 131 -18.83 -23.27 20.71
N VAL A 132 -18.07 -24.28 21.11
CA VAL A 132 -17.10 -24.20 22.21
C VAL A 132 -15.73 -24.64 21.72
N ASP A 133 -14.67 -24.18 22.39
CA ASP A 133 -13.31 -24.71 22.14
C ASP A 133 -13.01 -25.99 22.94
N GLN A 134 -11.87 -26.60 22.61
CA GLN A 134 -11.41 -27.85 23.24
C GLN A 134 -11.22 -27.70 24.76
N ALA A 135 -10.71 -26.55 25.21
CA ALA A 135 -10.46 -26.32 26.63
C ALA A 135 -11.78 -26.29 27.42
N PHE A 136 -12.79 -25.60 26.89
CA PHE A 136 -14.14 -25.59 27.43
C PHE A 136 -14.73 -27.01 27.44
N ALA A 137 -14.70 -27.71 26.31
CA ALA A 137 -15.26 -29.06 26.20
C ALA A 137 -14.63 -30.01 27.21
N THR A 138 -13.30 -30.02 27.34
CA THR A 138 -12.59 -30.85 28.32
C THR A 138 -12.93 -30.46 29.76
N ALA A 139 -13.03 -29.16 30.09
CA ALA A 139 -13.35 -28.72 31.44
C ALA A 139 -14.76 -29.09 31.90
N PHE A 140 -15.72 -29.12 30.96
CA PHE A 140 -17.12 -29.46 31.24
C PHE A 140 -17.49 -30.90 30.87
N GLY A 141 -16.54 -31.71 30.39
CA GLY A 141 -16.77 -33.11 30.02
C GLY A 141 -17.67 -33.31 28.81
N LEU A 142 -17.64 -32.36 27.86
CA LEU A 142 -18.36 -32.45 26.60
C LEU A 142 -17.54 -33.28 25.59
N ASP A 143 -18.22 -34.11 24.80
CA ASP A 143 -17.60 -34.90 23.74
C ASP A 143 -17.20 -33.96 22.56
N PRO A 144 -16.00 -34.10 21.96
CA PRO A 144 -15.51 -33.19 20.91
C PRO A 144 -16.25 -33.27 19.57
#